data_AF-A0A0P7GRQ7-F1
#
_entry.id   AF-A0A0P7GRQ7-F1
#
_cell.length_a   1.000
_cell.length_b   1.000
_cell.length_c   1.000
_cell.angle_alpha   90.00
_cell.angle_beta   90.00
_cell.angle_gamma   90.00
#
_symmetry.space_group_name_H-M   'P 1'
#
loop_
_entity.id
_entity.type
_entity.pdbx_description
1 polymer ?
#
loop_
_entity_poly.entity_id
_entity_poly.type
_entity_poly.pdbx_seq_one_letter_code
_entity_poly.pdbx_strand_id
1 'polypeptide(L)' 'MGGATAECSNCGNRAGEAVKHTLEIAKRDGTTTDVAIALCEACLESLLALDWVTRVEPVPVEEH' A
#
# COMPACT_ATOMS: atom_id res chain seq x y z
N MET A 1 -1.18 -17.48 23.25
CA MET A 1 -1.49 -17.01 21.88
C MET A 1 -0.77 -15.68 21.69
N GLY A 2 0.46 -15.72 21.17
CA GLY A 2 1.22 -14.50 20.89
C GLY A 2 0.68 -13.88 19.62
N GLY A 3 -0.07 -12.79 19.74
CA GLY A 3 -0.53 -12.03 18.58
C GLY A 3 0.69 -11.48 17.86
N ALA A 4 0.90 -11.90 16.61
CA ALA A 4 1.94 -11.34 15.77
C ALA A 4 1.68 -9.83 15.67
N THR A 5 2.59 -9.03 16.19
CA THR A 5 2.55 -7.58 16.02
C THR A 5 2.66 -7.29 14.52
N ALA A 6 1.76 -6.48 13.98
CA ALA A 6 1.71 -6.25 12.54
C ALA A 6 2.96 -5.49 12.09
N GLU A 7 3.75 -6.07 11.19
CA GLU A 7 4.88 -5.36 10.59
C GLU A 7 4.40 -4.30 9.61
N CYS A 8 5.08 -3.14 9.57
CA CYS A 8 4.80 -2.14 8.55
C CYS A 8 5.11 -2.75 7.18
N SER A 9 4.08 -2.92 6.35
CA SER A 9 4.16 -3.58 5.04
C SER A 9 5.04 -2.82 4.04
N ASN A 10 5.37 -1.55 4.31
CA ASN A 10 6.23 -0.75 3.45
C ASN A 10 7.71 -0.80 3.87
N CYS A 11 8.02 -0.52 5.14
CA CYS A 11 9.42 -0.37 5.59
C CYS A 11 9.94 -1.51 6.47
N GLY A 12 9.09 -2.43 6.93
CA GLY A 12 9.45 -3.58 7.79
C GLY A 12 9.92 -3.23 9.21
N ASN A 13 10.36 -2.01 9.47
CA ASN A 13 11.12 -1.68 10.70
C ASN A 13 10.26 -1.31 11.92
N ARG A 14 8.99 -0.95 11.75
CA ARG A 14 8.13 -0.42 12.83
C ARG A 14 7.01 -1.37 13.23
N ALA A 15 7.39 -2.61 13.54
CA ALA A 15 6.49 -3.73 13.76
C ALA A 15 5.53 -3.63 14.97
N GLY A 16 5.70 -2.64 15.86
CA GLY A 16 4.76 -2.36 16.96
C GLY A 16 3.89 -1.11 16.75
N GLU A 17 4.20 -0.30 15.74
CA GLU A 17 3.52 0.96 15.46
C GLU A 17 2.65 0.88 14.20
N ALA A 18 2.70 -0.23 13.47
CA ALA A 18 1.91 -0.38 12.26
C ALA A 18 0.43 -0.59 12.60
N VAL A 19 -0.41 0.28 12.05
CA VAL A 19 -1.87 0.21 12.17
C VAL A 19 -2.41 -0.38 10.87
N LYS A 20 -3.43 -1.24 10.98
CA LYS A 20 -4.09 -1.81 9.81
C LYS A 20 -5.05 -0.77 9.22
N HIS A 21 -4.89 -0.52 7.93
CA HIS A 21 -5.70 0.35 7.11
C HIS A 21 -6.33 -0.44 5.96
N THR A 22 -7.46 0.04 5.46
CA THR A 22 -8.07 -0.43 4.22
C THR A 22 -7.93 0.69 3.19
N LEU A 23 -7.26 0.38 2.08
CA LEU A 23 -7.15 1.28 0.94
C LEU A 23 -8.15 0.85 -0.12
N GLU A 24 -9.00 1.78 -0.54
CA GLU A 24 -9.85 1.58 -1.72
C GLU A 24 -9.04 1.95 -2.97
N ILE A 25 -8.89 1.00 -3.89
CA ILE A 25 -8.14 1.19 -5.13
C ILE A 25 -9.14 1.16 -6.29
N ALA A 26 -9.30 2.30 -6.96
CA ALA A 26 -10.02 2.40 -8.22
C ALA A 26 -9.11 2.01 -9.39
N LYS A 27 -9.51 0.99 -10.15
CA LYS A 27 -8.81 0.53 -11.35
C LYS A 27 -9.30 1.29 -12.59
N ARG A 28 -8.51 1.22 -13.67
CA ARG A 28 -8.83 1.87 -14.96
C ARG A 28 -10.12 1.36 -15.61
N ASP A 29 -10.46 0.11 -15.37
CA ASP A 29 -11.70 -0.50 -15.86
C ASP A 29 -12.95 -0.05 -15.08
N GLY A 30 -12.78 0.87 -14.11
CA GLY A 30 -13.86 1.39 -13.29
C GLY A 30 -14.22 0.48 -12.10
N THR A 31 -13.55 -0.66 -11.94
CA THR A 31 -13.75 -1.52 -10.78
C THR A 31 -12.99 -0.99 -9.57
N THR A 32 -13.57 -1.14 -8.38
CA THR A 32 -12.90 -0.84 -7.10
C THR A 32 -12.51 -2.13 -6.39
N THR A 33 -11.41 -2.09 -5.64
CA THR A 33 -10.99 -3.21 -4.80
C THR A 33 -10.38 -2.68 -3.50
N ASP A 34 -10.68 -3.36 -2.41
CA ASP A 34 -10.15 -3.02 -1.10
C ASP A 34 -8.89 -3.83 -0.81
N VAL A 35 -7.81 -3.14 -0.43
CA VAL A 35 -6.56 -3.75 0.00
C VAL A 35 -6.31 -3.40 1.45
N ALA A 36 -6.22 -4.43 2.29
CA ALA A 36 -5.82 -4.27 3.67
C ALA A 36 -4.29 -4.23 3.78
N ILE A 37 -3.76 -3.17 4.39
CA ILE A 37 -2.32 -2.96 4.58
C ILE A 37 -2.02 -2.51 6.01
N ALA A 38 -0.90 -2.92 6.58
CA ALA A 38 -0.44 -2.39 7.87
C ALA A 38 0.67 -1.36 7.64
N LEU A 39 0.50 -0.12 8.07
CA LEU A 39 1.48 0.95 7.88
C LEU A 39 1.76 1.66 9.19
N CYS A 40 3.02 2.05 9.41
CA CYS A 40 3.34 3.03 10.43
C CYS A 40 2.97 4.44 9.95
N GLU A 41 2.79 5.37 10.89
CA GLU A 41 2.35 6.74 10.63
C GLU A 41 3.14 7.43 9.51
N ALA A 42 4.48 7.41 9.57
CA ALA A 42 5.32 8.05 8.55
C ALA A 42 5.14 7.46 7.13
N CYS A 43 4.87 6.15 7.02
CA CYS A 43 4.62 5.51 5.73
C CYS A 43 3.22 5.83 5.21
N LEU A 44 2.23 5.95 6.10
CA LEU A 44 0.90 6.39 5.74
C LEU A 44 0.91 7.85 5.25
N GLU A 45 1.58 8.75 5.97
CA GLU A 45 1.73 10.16 5.56
C GLU A 45 2.40 10.27 4.18
N SER A 46 3.48 9.52 3.97
CA SER A 46 4.16 9.48 2.67
C SER A 46 3.22 8.97 1.56
N LEU A 47 2.43 7.94 1.83
CA LEU A 47 1.47 7.39 0.87
C LEU A 47 0.35 8.39 0.51
N LEU A 48 -0.15 9.14 1.50
CA LEU A 48 -1.19 10.15 1.32
C LEU A 48 -0.66 11.43 0.66
N ALA A 49 0.64 11.74 0.85
CA ALA A 49 1.31 12.85 0.19
C ALA A 49 1.60 12.58 -1.30
N LEU A 50 1.59 11.31 -1.71
CA LEU A 50 1.60 10.96 -3.13
C LEU A 50 0.23 11.31 -3.71
N ASP A 51 0.14 12.42 -4.44
CA ASP A 51 -1.03 12.77 -5.22
C ASP A 51 -1.26 11.64 -6.26
N TRP A 52 -2.30 10.81 -6.06
CA TRP A 52 -2.55 9.59 -6.82
C TRP A 52 -3.05 9.86 -8.25
N VAL A 53 -2.23 10.55 -9.05
CA VAL A 53 -2.26 10.51 -10.51
C VAL A 53 -1.18 9.54 -10.97
N THR A 54 -1.24 8.28 -10.52
CA THR A 54 -0.36 7.22 -11.04
C THR A 54 -0.88 6.74 -12.39
N ARG A 55 -0.62 7.53 -13.45
CA ARG A 55 -0.62 7.02 -14.83
C ARG A 55 0.54 6.03 -14.97
N VAL A 56 0.32 4.78 -14.57
CA VAL A 56 1.24 3.68 -14.88
C VAL A 56 1.03 3.28 -16.34
N GLU A 57 1.76 3.88 -17.27
CA GLU A 57 1.78 3.37 -18.64
C GLU A 57 2.26 1.91 -18.60
N PRO A 58 1.60 0.97 -19.32
CA PRO A 58 2.09 -0.40 -19.39
C PRO A 58 3.49 -0.34 -20.02
N VAL A 59 4.50 -0.80 -19.28
CA VAL A 59 5.82 -1.05 -19.87
C VAL A 59 5.66 -2.33 -20.70
N PRO A 60 5.73 -2.27 -22.05
CA PRO A 60 5.75 -3.48 -22.84
C PRO A 60 6.98 -4.29 -22.42
N VAL A 61 6.77 -5.54 -22.02
CA VAL A 61 7.85 -6.49 -21.82
C VAL A 61 8.36 -6.87 -23.20
N GLU A 62 9.50 -6.34 -23.62
CA GLU A 62 10.23 -6.89 -24.76
C GLU A 62 10.87 -8.21 -24.32
N GLU A 63 10.37 -9.32 -24.85
CA GLU A 63 11.02 -10.62 -24.76
C GLU A 63 12.25 -10.61 -25.68
N HIS A 64 13.45 -10.70 -25.09
CA HIS A 64 14.72 -10.89 -25.80
C HIS A 64 15.09 -12.37 -25.91
#